data_AF-A0A967JCQ5-F1
#
_entry.id   AF-A0A967JCQ5-F1
#
_cell.length_a   1.000
_cell.length_b   1.000
_cell.length_c   1.000
_cell.angle_alpha   90.00
_cell.angle_beta   90.00
_cell.angle_gamma   90.00
#
_symmetry.space_group_name_H-M   'P 1'
#
loop_
_entity.id
_entity.type
_entity.pdbx_description
1 polymer ?
#
loop_
_entity_poly.entity_id
_entity_poly.type
_entity_poly.pdbx_seq_one_letter_code
_entity_poly.pdbx_strand_id
1 'polypeptide(L)'
;GVLDVLASEHRRDSGARGVSLEALRRTAGPVAPLVDAVLADLAAEGAVRIEGSVAARADHVPTLEPEGQALAEAATDRLLRDRLAPPGLKELAAELG
;
A
#
# COMPACT_ATOMS: atom_id res chain seq x y z
N GLY A 1 3.01 18.14 -8.38
CA GLY A 1 1.56 17.92 -8.19
C GLY A 1 1.30 16.70 -7.31
N VAL A 2 0.04 16.35 -7.06
CA VAL A 2 -0.33 15.18 -6.22
C VAL A 2 0.26 13.88 -6.77
N LEU A 3 0.27 13.71 -8.09
CA LEU A 3 0.88 12.54 -8.75
C LEU A 3 2.38 12.41 -8.48
N ASP A 4 3.12 13.52 -8.38
CA ASP A 4 4.56 13.51 -8.08
C ASP A 4 4.81 13.08 -6.62
N VAL A 5 3.93 13.52 -5.71
CA VAL A 5 4.00 13.10 -4.30
C VAL A 5 3.75 11.59 -4.21
N LEU A 6 2.68 11.09 -4.84
CA LEU A 6 2.40 9.65 -4.90
C LEU A 6 3.58 8.87 -5.50
N ALA A 7 4.13 9.33 -6.63
CA ALA A 7 5.28 8.68 -7.27
C ALA A 7 6.54 8.70 -6.39
N SER A 8 6.78 9.78 -5.65
CA SER A 8 7.90 9.87 -4.71
C SER A 8 7.75 8.92 -3.55
N GLU A 9 6.55 8.82 -2.96
CA GLU A 9 6.28 7.93 -1.83
C GLU A 9 6.35 6.46 -2.25
N HIS A 10 5.81 6.08 -3.41
CA HIS A 10 5.94 4.70 -3.92
C HIS A 10 7.39 4.31 -4.22
N ARG A 11 8.27 5.26 -4.57
CA ARG A 11 9.70 4.99 -4.71
C ARG A 11 10.41 4.82 -3.37
N ARG A 12 9.91 5.47 -2.31
CA ARG A 12 10.44 5.35 -0.96
C ARG A 12 10.00 4.05 -0.29
N ASP A 13 8.78 3.65 -0.55
CA ASP A 13 8.20 2.39 -0.08
C ASP A 13 7.42 1.75 -1.23
N SER A 14 8.10 0.86 -1.96
CA SER A 14 7.53 0.12 -3.08
C SER A 14 6.51 -0.93 -2.63
N GLY A 15 6.56 -1.36 -1.37
CA GLY A 15 5.62 -2.30 -0.78
C GLY A 15 4.33 -1.64 -0.29
N ALA A 16 4.31 -0.31 -0.15
CA ALA A 16 3.12 0.42 0.26
C ALA A 16 1.97 0.27 -0.76
N ARG A 17 0.76 0.05 -0.24
CA ARG A 17 -0.47 0.03 -1.06
C ARG A 17 -0.85 1.40 -1.64
N GLY A 18 -0.36 2.47 -1.03
CA GLY A 18 -0.63 3.86 -1.39
C GLY A 18 -0.21 4.80 -0.26
N VAL A 19 -0.43 6.10 -0.48
CA VAL A 19 -0.16 7.17 0.49
C VAL A 19 -1.43 7.52 1.24
N SER A 20 -1.34 7.76 2.55
CA SER A 20 -2.52 8.12 3.33
C SER A 20 -3.09 9.48 2.90
N LEU A 21 -4.42 9.59 2.84
CA LEU A 21 -5.10 10.84 2.53
C LEU A 21 -4.76 11.93 3.54
N GLU A 22 -4.60 11.57 4.81
CA GLU A 22 -4.18 12.50 5.86
C GLU A 22 -2.76 13.02 5.62
N ALA A 23 -1.81 12.17 5.22
CA ALA A 23 -0.46 12.61 4.89
C ALA A 23 -0.48 13.57 3.69
N LEU A 24 -1.24 13.25 2.64
CA LEU A 24 -1.38 14.14 1.48
C LEU A 24 -1.94 15.51 1.87
N ARG A 25 -2.99 15.56 2.71
CA ARG A 25 -3.54 16.81 3.24
C ARG A 25 -2.53 17.58 4.08
N ARG A 26 -1.77 16.89 4.92
CA ARG A 26 -0.73 17.49 5.77
C ARG A 26 0.38 18.11 4.93
N THR A 27 0.83 17.41 3.88
CA THR A 27 1.84 17.91 2.93
C THR A 27 1.35 19.13 2.15
N ALA A 28 0.05 19.16 1.82
CA ALA A 28 -0.58 20.29 1.14
C ALA A 28 -0.83 21.50 2.06
N GLY A 29 -0.86 21.30 3.38
CA GLY A 29 -0.99 22.38 4.37
C GLY A 29 -2.25 23.24 4.14
N PRO A 30 -2.13 24.56 3.88
CA PRO A 30 -3.27 25.46 3.72
C PRO A 30 -4.23 25.09 2.59
N VAL A 31 -3.76 24.35 1.57
CA VAL A 31 -4.56 23.93 0.42
C VAL A 31 -5.09 22.49 0.56
N ALA A 32 -5.10 21.94 1.78
CA ALA A 32 -5.67 20.62 2.06
C ALA A 32 -7.09 20.40 1.49
N PRO A 33 -8.04 21.37 1.51
CA PRO A 33 -9.35 21.17 0.91
C PRO A 33 -9.31 20.94 -0.61
N LEU A 34 -8.28 21.45 -1.30
CA LEU A 34 -8.10 21.23 -2.74
C LEU A 34 -7.52 19.84 -3.04
N VAL A 35 -6.85 19.19 -2.08
CA VAL A 35 -6.31 17.84 -2.27
C VAL A 35 -7.42 16.85 -2.56
N ASP A 36 -8.51 16.91 -1.80
CA ASP A 36 -9.63 15.99 -1.97
C ASP A 36 -10.31 16.19 -3.34
N ALA A 37 -10.48 17.45 -3.77
CA ALA A 37 -11.01 17.76 -5.10
C ALA A 37 -10.10 17.26 -6.23
N VAL A 38 -8.79 17.54 -6.13
CA VAL A 38 -7.80 17.09 -7.12
C VAL A 38 -7.73 15.56 -7.18
N LEU A 39 -7.79 14.88 -6.03
CA LEU A 39 -7.81 13.42 -5.98
C LEU A 39 -9.08 12.84 -6.60
N ALA A 40 -10.24 13.49 -6.39
CA ALA A 40 -11.50 13.07 -7.00
C ALA A 40 -11.45 13.22 -8.53
N ASP A 41 -10.94 14.34 -9.03
CA ASP A 41 -10.77 14.58 -10.47
C ASP A 41 -9.81 13.54 -11.08
N LEU A 42 -8.65 13.32 -10.47
CA LEU A 42 -7.66 12.33 -10.92
C LEU A 42 -8.19 10.89 -10.85
N ALA A 43 -9.07 10.59 -9.89
CA ALA A 43 -9.71 9.28 -9.81
C ALA A 43 -10.76 9.11 -10.92
N ALA A 44 -11.53 10.15 -11.23
CA ALA A 44 -12.49 10.14 -12.35
C ALA A 44 -11.79 9.98 -13.71
N GLU A 45 -10.59 10.54 -13.85
CA GLU A 45 -9.71 10.36 -15.01
C GLU A 45 -8.99 8.99 -15.05
N GLY A 46 -9.09 8.19 -13.98
CA GLY A 46 -8.43 6.90 -13.87
C GLY A 46 -6.91 6.99 -13.65
N ALA A 47 -6.38 8.15 -13.26
CA ALA A 47 -4.96 8.34 -12.95
C ALA A 47 -4.61 7.89 -11.51
N VAL A 48 -5.59 7.90 -10.61
CA VAL A 48 -5.44 7.56 -9.18
C VAL A 48 -6.51 6.55 -8.75
N ARG A 49 -6.13 5.64 -7.87
CA ARG A 49 -7.00 4.69 -7.16
C ARG A 49 -7.11 5.17 -5.72
N ILE A 50 -8.33 5.26 -5.20
CA ILE A 50 -8.57 5.58 -3.79
C ILE A 50 -9.23 4.36 -3.14
N GLU A 51 -8.57 3.80 -2.13
CA GLU A 51 -9.00 2.59 -1.43
C GLU A 51 -9.02 2.88 0.08
N GLY A 52 -10.22 3.03 0.66
CA GLY A 52 -10.35 3.40 2.07
C GLY A 52 -9.69 4.75 2.37
N SER A 53 -8.64 4.74 3.20
CA SER A 53 -7.91 5.93 3.64
C SER A 53 -6.61 6.19 2.88
N VAL A 54 -6.34 5.48 1.78
CA VAL A 54 -5.13 5.64 0.97
C VAL A 54 -5.45 5.97 -0.48
N ALA A 55 -4.55 6.72 -1.12
CA ALA A 55 -4.55 6.99 -2.55
C ALA A 55 -3.26 6.46 -3.17
N ALA A 56 -3.36 5.85 -4.34
CA ALA A 56 -2.23 5.34 -5.11
C ALA A 56 -2.39 5.75 -6.58
N ARG A 57 -1.30 5.75 -7.34
CA ARG A 57 -1.40 5.90 -8.79
C ARG A 57 -2.07 4.65 -9.36
N ALA A 58 -2.81 4.82 -10.44
CA ALA A 58 -3.49 3.71 -11.11
C ALA A 58 -2.54 2.60 -11.58
N ASP A 59 -1.32 2.98 -11.96
CA ASP A 59 -0.26 2.09 -12.41
C ASP A 59 0.66 1.57 -11.29
N HIS A 60 0.41 1.94 -10.03
CA HIS A 60 1.23 1.47 -8.91
C HIS A 60 0.83 0.05 -8.51
N VAL A 61 1.79 -0.87 -8.62
CA VAL A 61 1.67 -2.25 -8.13
C VAL A 61 2.64 -2.41 -6.96
N PRO A 62 2.15 -2.67 -5.74
CA PRO A 62 3.02 -2.89 -4.60
C PRO A 62 3.92 -4.11 -4.84
N THR A 63 5.22 -3.94 -4.62
CA THR A 63 6.21 -5.01 -4.76
C THR A 63 6.87 -5.26 -3.42
N LEU A 64 6.91 -6.52 -2.99
CA LEU A 64 7.73 -6.92 -1.86
C LEU A 64 9.20 -6.99 -2.29
N GLU A 65 10.10 -6.66 -1.37
CA GLU A 65 11.53 -6.96 -1.56
C GLU A 65 11.74 -8.48 -1.64
N PRO A 66 12.82 -8.97 -2.29
CA PRO A 66 13.03 -10.40 -2.50
C PRO A 66 12.96 -11.25 -1.22
N GLU A 67 13.51 -10.74 -0.11
CA GLU A 67 13.45 -11.41 1.19
C GLU A 67 12.01 -11.47 1.73
N GLY A 68 11.26 -10.37 1.62
CA GLY A 68 9.86 -10.31 2.00
C GLY A 68 8.97 -11.20 1.13
N GLN A 69 9.29 -11.32 -0.16
CA GLN A 69 8.59 -12.20 -1.09
C GLN A 69 8.79 -13.67 -0.71
N ALA A 70 10.03 -14.10 -0.44
CA ALA A 70 10.32 -15.46 0.00
C ALA A 70 9.63 -15.79 1.33
N LEU A 71 9.60 -14.85 2.28
CA LEU A 71 8.88 -15.00 3.54
C LEU A 71 7.36 -15.12 3.32
N ALA A 72 6.79 -14.30 2.45
CA ALA A 72 5.36 -14.33 2.13
C ALA A 72 4.95 -15.65 1.44
N GLU A 73 5.79 -16.18 0.55
CA GLU A 73 5.59 -17.48 -0.08
C GLU A 73 5.64 -18.60 0.96
N ALA A 74 6.64 -18.62 1.84
CA ALA A 74 6.77 -19.61 2.90
C ALA A 74 5.58 -19.59 3.88
N ALA A 75 5.13 -18.39 4.27
CA ALA A 75 3.95 -18.20 5.10
C ALA A 75 2.67 -18.69 4.40
N THR A 76 2.52 -18.41 3.11
CA THR A 76 1.38 -18.87 2.31
C THR A 76 1.35 -20.39 2.23
N ASP A 77 2.47 -21.03 1.92
CA ASP A 77 2.60 -22.48 1.86
C ASP A 77 2.31 -23.14 3.22
N ARG A 78 2.74 -22.51 4.32
CA ARG A 78 2.44 -22.97 5.67
C ARG A 78 0.93 -22.91 5.96
N LEU A 79 0.29 -21.78 5.68
CA LEU A 79 -1.15 -21.59 5.87
C LEU A 79 -1.98 -22.56 5.02
N LEU A 80 -1.56 -22.79 3.76
CA LEU A 80 -2.23 -23.71 2.84
C LEU A 80 -2.10 -25.18 3.26
N ARG A 81 -1.01 -25.57 3.93
CA ARG A 81 -0.84 -26.92 4.49
C ARG A 81 -1.81 -27.19 5.63
N ASP A 82 -2.04 -26.21 6.50
CA ASP A 82 -2.82 -26.40 7.72
C ASP A 82 -4.32 -26.15 7.54
N ARG A 83 -4.73 -25.51 6.42
CA ARG A 83 -6.12 -25.29 5.97
C ARG A 83 -7.11 -24.90 7.08
N LEU A 84 -7.65 -25.88 7.78
CA LEU A 84 -8.71 -25.74 8.79
C LEU A 84 -8.18 -25.38 10.18
N ALA A 85 -6.88 -25.51 10.43
CA ALA A 85 -6.24 -25.17 11.71
C ALA A 85 -4.94 -24.38 11.47
N PRO A 86 -5.02 -23.18 10.84
CA PRO A 86 -3.84 -22.40 10.51
C PRO A 86 -3.05 -22.02 11.77
N PRO A 87 -1.71 -21.98 11.67
CA PRO A 87 -0.86 -21.56 12.78
C PRO A 87 -1.15 -20.13 13.20
N GLY A 88 -0.96 -19.86 14.50
CA GLY A 88 -1.03 -18.50 15.02
C GLY A 88 0.11 -17.62 14.49
N LEU A 89 -0.07 -16.30 14.53
CA LEU A 89 0.98 -15.36 14.11
C LEU A 89 2.31 -15.55 14.84
N LYS A 90 2.26 -15.91 16.13
CA LYS A 90 3.48 -16.19 16.92
C LYS A 90 4.19 -17.47 16.47
N GLU A 91 3.45 -18.47 16.06
CA GLU A 91 3.99 -19.75 15.58
C GLU A 91 4.65 -19.54 14.21
N LEU A 92 3.95 -18.85 13.30
CA LEU A 92 4.50 -18.44 12.00
C LEU A 92 5.78 -17.62 12.15
N ALA A 93 5.80 -16.64 13.07
CA ALA A 93 6.98 -15.81 13.30
C ALA A 93 8.16 -16.61 13.86
N ALA A 94 7.92 -17.61 14.72
CA ALA A 94 8.98 -18.45 15.28
C ALA A 94 9.54 -19.46 14.26
N GLU A 95 8.76 -19.85 13.25
CA GLU A 95 9.18 -20.80 12.21
C GLU A 95 9.91 -20.13 11.04
N LEU A 96 9.55 -18.89 10.70
CA LEU A 96 10.01 -18.19 9.50
C LEU A 96 11.00 -17.05 9.76
N GLY A 97 11.20 -16.67 11.03
CA GLY A 97 12.03 -15.53 11.47
C GLY A 97 13.23 -15.93 12.31
#